data_AF-A0AAJ1EVJ5-F1
#
_entry.id   AF-A0AAJ1EVJ5-F1
#
_cell.length_a   1.000
_cell.length_b   1.000
_cell.length_c   1.000
_cell.angle_alpha   90.00
_cell.angle_beta   90.00
_cell.angle_gamma   90.00
#
_symmetry.space_group_name_H-M   'P 1'
#
loop_
_entity.id
_entity.type
_entity.pdbx_description
1 polymer ?
#
loop_
_entity_poly.entity_id
_entity_poly.type
_entity_poly.pdbx_seq_one_letter_code
_entity_poly.pdbx_strand_id
1 'polypeptide(L)'
;MEDLLKEETYSFVSPRDKKFIIAFDAEMDRLGYTSNQTIGDGYCWGRKMIIYTKAGVKSKKSYARIYLRENDLILRMYFSSVDKQRQAIEQAPDYIQQAFTGDYGACKHCHNMKEDSSCSHRKSYTIHGKQYEFCDGFAFWFFSPDLARIPEYIKLFLAFYPEKRKK
;
A
#
# COMPACT_ATOMS: atom_id res chain seq x y z
N MET A 1 -15.35 11.94 2.19
CA MET A 1 -15.16 10.52 1.84
C MET A 1 -16.36 9.74 2.30
N GLU A 2 -16.79 9.96 3.54
CA GLU A 2 -18.04 9.40 4.08
C GLU A 2 -19.25 9.63 3.17
N ASP A 3 -19.50 10.86 2.72
CA ASP A 3 -20.67 11.13 1.87
C ASP A 3 -20.57 10.47 0.49
N LEU A 4 -19.38 10.44 -0.12
CA LEU A 4 -19.16 9.74 -1.39
C LEU A 4 -19.51 8.26 -1.27
N LEU A 5 -19.07 7.60 -0.18
CA LEU A 5 -19.34 6.18 0.04
C LEU A 5 -20.82 5.86 0.33
N LYS A 6 -21.69 6.86 0.54
CA LYS A 6 -23.14 6.67 0.66
C LYS A 6 -23.81 6.52 -0.70
N GLU A 7 -23.17 6.93 -1.78
CA GLU A 7 -23.72 6.78 -3.13
C GLU A 7 -23.98 5.30 -3.48
N GLU A 8 -25.07 5.04 -4.21
CA GLU A 8 -25.52 3.70 -4.58
C GLU A 8 -24.45 2.91 -5.36
N THR A 9 -23.61 3.61 -6.14
CA THR A 9 -22.51 3.01 -6.89
C THR A 9 -21.49 2.29 -5.99
N TYR A 10 -21.43 2.62 -4.70
CA TYR A 10 -20.56 1.98 -3.70
C TYR A 10 -21.32 1.06 -2.73
N SER A 11 -22.55 0.65 -3.07
CA SER A 11 -23.33 -0.33 -2.29
C SER A 11 -22.66 -1.70 -2.17
N PHE A 12 -21.80 -2.06 -3.14
CA PHE A 12 -21.04 -3.32 -3.14
C PHE A 12 -19.91 -3.37 -2.11
N VAL A 13 -19.59 -2.23 -1.46
CA VAL A 13 -18.58 -2.15 -0.40
C VAL A 13 -19.27 -2.37 0.94
N SER A 14 -18.75 -3.30 1.74
CA SER A 14 -19.37 -3.63 3.03
C SER A 14 -19.34 -2.44 4.01
N PRO A 15 -20.27 -2.35 4.99
CA PRO A 15 -20.22 -1.30 6.01
C PRO A 15 -18.91 -1.29 6.81
N ARG A 16 -18.30 -2.47 7.03
CA ARG A 16 -17.00 -2.59 7.70
C ARG A 16 -15.89 -1.95 6.87
N ASP A 17 -15.86 -2.24 5.58
CA ASP A 17 -14.85 -1.71 4.65
C ASP A 17 -15.00 -0.20 4.45
N LYS A 18 -16.24 0.31 4.42
CA LYS A 18 -16.48 1.76 4.40
C LYS A 18 -15.90 2.45 5.63
N LYS A 19 -16.06 1.87 6.82
CA LYS A 19 -15.46 2.39 8.06
C LYS A 19 -13.94 2.41 7.98
N PHE A 20 -13.33 1.34 7.45
CA PHE A 20 -11.88 1.31 7.22
C PHE A 20 -11.43 2.43 6.29
N ILE A 21 -12.09 2.61 5.14
CA ILE A 21 -11.75 3.66 4.16
C ILE A 21 -11.83 5.05 4.80
N ILE A 22 -12.90 5.35 5.53
CA ILE A 22 -13.09 6.66 6.17
C ILE A 22 -11.99 6.92 7.21
N ALA A 23 -11.72 5.94 8.07
CA ALA A 23 -10.68 6.09 9.10
C ALA A 23 -9.27 6.22 8.50
N PHE A 24 -8.97 5.45 7.46
CA PHE A 24 -7.69 5.53 6.77
C PHE A 24 -7.54 6.85 6.00
N ASP A 25 -8.60 7.34 5.33
CA ASP A 25 -8.60 8.65 4.64
C ASP A 25 -8.31 9.78 5.62
N ALA A 26 -8.93 9.76 6.81
CA ALA A 26 -8.70 10.74 7.86
C ALA A 26 -7.24 10.75 8.37
N GLU A 27 -6.65 9.56 8.59
CA GLU A 27 -5.22 9.48 8.98
C GLU A 27 -4.29 10.00 7.88
N MET A 28 -4.56 9.64 6.63
CA MET A 28 -3.75 10.12 5.51
C MET A 28 -3.86 11.64 5.37
N ASP A 29 -5.06 12.21 5.46
CA ASP A 29 -5.29 13.66 5.40
C ASP A 29 -4.56 14.37 6.57
N ARG A 30 -4.61 13.82 7.78
CA ARG A 30 -3.86 14.32 8.95
C ARG A 30 -2.35 14.37 8.69
N LEU A 31 -1.82 13.38 7.97
CA LEU A 31 -0.41 13.28 7.58
C LEU A 31 -0.03 14.17 6.38
N GLY A 32 -0.99 14.92 5.81
CA GLY A 32 -0.77 15.78 4.65
C GLY A 32 -0.79 15.02 3.31
N TYR A 33 -1.50 13.89 3.25
CA TYR A 33 -1.75 13.12 2.05
C TYR A 33 -3.24 13.06 1.77
N THR A 34 -3.65 13.29 0.53
CA THR A 34 -5.07 13.38 0.20
C THR A 34 -5.46 12.49 -0.97
N SER A 35 -6.68 11.99 -0.90
CA SER A 35 -7.41 11.37 -2.02
C SER A 35 -8.03 12.41 -2.96
N ASN A 36 -7.94 13.71 -2.62
CA ASN A 36 -8.71 14.81 -3.20
C ASN A 36 -10.22 14.54 -3.17
N GLN A 37 -10.70 13.67 -2.28
CA GLN A 37 -12.09 13.24 -2.21
C GLN A 37 -12.56 12.66 -3.55
N THR A 38 -11.73 11.82 -4.18
CA THR A 38 -12.04 11.17 -5.46
C THR A 38 -11.92 9.66 -5.37
N ILE A 39 -12.83 8.97 -6.06
CA ILE A 39 -12.81 7.53 -6.24
C ILE A 39 -12.80 7.25 -7.75
N GLY A 40 -11.69 6.71 -8.25
CA GLY A 40 -11.51 6.36 -9.66
C GLY A 40 -11.83 4.88 -9.95
N ASP A 41 -11.64 4.47 -11.20
CA ASP A 41 -11.81 3.08 -11.61
C ASP A 41 -10.66 2.19 -11.12
N GLY A 42 -10.97 1.02 -10.55
CA GLY A 42 -9.96 0.15 -9.94
C GLY A 42 -9.17 -0.72 -10.94
N TYR A 43 -9.60 -0.75 -12.20
CA TYR A 43 -9.04 -1.58 -13.27
C TYR A 43 -8.95 -3.07 -12.86
N CYS A 44 -7.91 -3.79 -13.28
CA CYS A 44 -7.75 -5.24 -13.05
C CYS A 44 -7.73 -5.68 -11.56
N TRP A 45 -7.68 -4.74 -10.61
CA TRP A 45 -7.46 -5.01 -9.19
C TRP A 45 -8.64 -4.66 -8.28
N GLY A 46 -9.70 -4.06 -8.84
CA GLY A 46 -10.95 -3.76 -8.13
C GLY A 46 -11.94 -3.01 -9.01
N ARG A 47 -13.19 -2.90 -8.57
CA ARG A 47 -14.21 -2.10 -9.27
C ARG A 47 -13.85 -0.62 -9.24
N LYS A 48 -13.39 -0.16 -8.08
CA LYS A 48 -13.03 1.24 -7.82
C LYS A 48 -11.71 1.32 -7.07
N MET A 49 -11.04 2.47 -7.11
CA MET A 49 -9.84 2.72 -6.32
C MET A 49 -9.79 4.14 -5.77
N ILE A 50 -9.13 4.28 -4.64
CA ILE A 50 -8.77 5.55 -4.01
C ILE A 50 -7.26 5.70 -4.10
N ILE A 51 -6.76 6.85 -4.55
CA ILE A 51 -5.33 7.11 -4.69
C ILE A 51 -4.92 8.22 -3.72
N TYR A 52 -3.98 7.91 -2.83
CA TYR A 52 -3.42 8.88 -1.90
C TYR A 52 -2.15 9.50 -2.48
N THR A 53 -2.15 10.83 -2.60
CA THR A 53 -1.03 11.64 -3.08
C THR A 53 -0.66 12.68 -2.03
N LYS A 54 0.58 13.19 -2.07
CA LYS A 54 0.96 14.28 -1.17
C LYS A 54 0.15 15.55 -1.47
N ALA A 55 -0.40 16.19 -0.45
CA ALA A 55 -1.17 17.42 -0.61
C ALA A 55 -0.26 18.59 -1.01
N GLY A 56 -0.81 19.56 -1.77
CA GLY A 56 -0.13 20.82 -2.09
C GLY A 56 1.09 20.72 -3.02
N VAL A 57 1.33 19.58 -3.68
CA VAL A 57 2.44 19.42 -4.63
C VAL A 57 1.93 19.20 -6.07
N LYS A 58 2.68 19.73 -7.05
CA LYS A 58 2.38 19.54 -8.48
C LYS A 58 2.52 18.08 -8.92
N SER A 59 3.48 17.36 -8.34
CA SER A 59 3.69 15.94 -8.63
C SER A 59 2.62 15.08 -7.96
N LYS A 60 1.85 14.32 -8.75
CA LYS A 60 0.79 13.43 -8.27
C LYS A 60 1.31 12.00 -8.03
N LYS A 61 2.50 11.87 -7.42
CA LYS A 61 3.05 10.57 -7.04
C LYS A 61 2.10 9.87 -6.05
N SER A 62 1.76 8.62 -6.34
CA SER A 62 0.94 7.77 -5.47
C SER A 62 1.80 7.18 -4.35
N TYR A 63 1.31 7.27 -3.11
CA TYR A 63 1.96 6.75 -1.91
C TYR A 63 1.21 5.55 -1.32
N ALA A 64 -0.11 5.57 -1.43
CA ALA A 64 -0.97 4.44 -1.11
C ALA A 64 -2.16 4.41 -2.08
N ARG A 65 -2.79 3.25 -2.20
CA ARG A 65 -4.07 3.06 -2.87
C ARG A 65 -4.94 2.09 -2.08
N ILE A 66 -6.25 2.29 -2.11
CA ILE A 66 -7.21 1.28 -1.68
C ILE A 66 -7.97 0.83 -2.91
N TYR A 67 -7.93 -0.46 -3.22
CA TYR A 67 -8.80 -1.06 -4.23
C TYR A 67 -10.06 -1.58 -3.56
N LEU A 68 -11.20 -1.17 -4.08
CA LEU A 68 -12.53 -1.56 -3.64
C LEU A 68 -12.99 -2.74 -4.51
N ARG A 69 -13.16 -3.90 -3.89
CA ARG A 69 -13.65 -5.13 -4.54
C ARG A 69 -15.03 -5.48 -3.99
N GLU A 70 -15.67 -6.50 -4.55
CA GLU A 70 -16.88 -7.05 -3.94
C GLU A 70 -16.54 -7.61 -2.55
N ASN A 71 -17.14 -7.03 -1.51
CA ASN A 71 -17.02 -7.47 -0.12
C ASN A 71 -15.59 -7.57 0.44
N ASP A 72 -14.61 -6.88 -0.15
CA ASP A 72 -13.25 -6.85 0.36
C ASP A 72 -12.46 -5.64 -0.15
N LEU A 73 -11.35 -5.32 0.53
CA LEU A 73 -10.41 -4.28 0.15
C LEU A 73 -8.99 -4.83 -0.07
N ILE A 74 -8.21 -4.14 -0.89
CA ILE A 74 -6.75 -4.28 -0.90
C ILE A 74 -6.16 -2.91 -0.61
N LEU A 75 -5.39 -2.81 0.46
CA LEU A 75 -4.54 -1.65 0.70
C LEU A 75 -3.18 -1.90 0.04
N ARG A 76 -2.84 -1.08 -0.94
CA ARG A 76 -1.56 -1.11 -1.63
C ARG A 76 -0.73 0.06 -1.17
N MET A 77 0.48 -0.19 -0.67
CA MET A 77 1.44 0.87 -0.33
C MET A 77 2.70 0.74 -1.17
N TYR A 78 3.28 1.89 -1.50
CA TYR A 78 4.53 1.95 -2.25
C TYR A 78 5.66 2.17 -1.26
N PHE A 79 6.63 1.27 -1.23
CA PHE A 79 7.81 1.40 -0.39
C PHE A 79 9.07 1.24 -1.24
N SER A 80 10.11 1.98 -0.87
CA SER A 80 11.42 1.95 -1.51
C SER A 80 12.49 1.94 -0.43
N SER A 81 13.66 1.37 -0.74
CA SER A 81 14.77 1.24 0.23
C SER A 81 14.36 0.44 1.47
N VAL A 82 13.76 -0.74 1.27
CA VAL A 82 13.22 -1.60 2.33
C VAL A 82 14.26 -1.90 3.42
N ASP A 83 15.52 -2.17 3.06
CA ASP A 83 16.58 -2.43 4.05
C ASP A 83 16.79 -1.29 5.06
N LYS A 84 16.54 -0.03 4.66
CA LYS A 84 16.65 1.11 5.59
C LYS A 84 15.61 1.06 6.70
N GLN A 85 14.48 0.40 6.45
CA GLN A 85 13.37 0.24 7.39
C GLN A 85 13.25 -1.21 7.90
N ARG A 86 14.28 -2.03 7.70
CA ARG A 86 14.31 -3.44 8.09
C ARG A 86 13.86 -3.65 9.54
N GLN A 87 14.45 -2.91 10.48
CA GLN A 87 14.13 -3.04 11.90
C GLN A 87 12.64 -2.74 12.18
N ALA A 88 12.07 -1.72 11.53
CA ALA A 88 10.66 -1.38 11.70
C ALA A 88 9.73 -2.48 11.17
N ILE A 89 10.13 -3.17 10.09
CA ILE A 89 9.38 -4.31 9.53
C ILE A 89 9.51 -5.53 10.44
N GLU A 90 10.74 -5.89 10.84
CA GLU A 90 11.02 -7.07 11.67
C GLU A 90 10.34 -7.02 13.05
N GLN A 91 10.08 -5.83 13.58
CA GLN A 91 9.37 -5.61 14.84
C GLN A 91 7.85 -5.43 14.67
N ALA A 92 7.35 -5.35 13.44
CA ALA A 92 5.92 -5.22 13.17
C ALA A 92 5.20 -6.57 13.32
N PRO A 93 3.87 -6.60 13.52
CA PRO A 93 3.12 -7.84 13.54
C PRO A 93 3.25 -8.66 12.25
N ASP A 94 3.02 -9.96 12.32
CA ASP A 94 3.20 -10.90 11.20
C ASP A 94 2.45 -10.48 9.93
N TYR A 95 1.24 -9.92 10.05
CA TYR A 95 0.46 -9.47 8.89
C TYR A 95 1.08 -8.26 8.16
N ILE A 96 1.93 -7.48 8.82
CA ILE A 96 2.73 -6.44 8.17
C ILE A 96 3.93 -7.08 7.48
N GLN A 97 4.64 -7.96 8.20
CA GLN A 97 5.81 -8.65 7.67
C GLN A 97 5.49 -9.46 6.42
N GLN A 98 4.34 -10.12 6.39
CA GLN A 98 3.88 -10.96 5.28
C GLN A 98 3.79 -10.20 3.96
N ALA A 99 3.54 -8.89 3.96
CA ALA A 99 3.56 -8.08 2.74
C ALA A 99 4.97 -8.01 2.10
N PHE A 100 6.03 -8.21 2.89
CA PHE A 100 7.42 -8.19 2.47
C PHE A 100 8.02 -9.59 2.31
N THR A 101 7.53 -10.58 3.06
CA THR A 101 8.13 -11.92 3.13
C THR A 101 7.30 -12.99 2.45
N GLY A 102 6.04 -12.71 2.10
CA GLY A 102 5.16 -13.63 1.41
C GLY A 102 5.49 -13.79 -0.08
N ASP A 103 4.82 -14.75 -0.71
CA ASP A 103 5.07 -15.11 -2.12
C ASP A 103 4.50 -14.10 -3.12
N TYR A 104 3.61 -13.20 -2.68
CA TYR A 104 3.02 -12.20 -3.55
C TYR A 104 4.08 -11.24 -4.06
N GLY A 105 4.23 -11.14 -5.39
CA GLY A 105 5.25 -10.29 -6.02
C GLY A 105 6.68 -10.82 -5.93
N ALA A 106 6.90 -11.99 -5.33
CA ALA A 106 8.19 -12.65 -5.30
C ALA A 106 8.72 -12.83 -6.74
N CYS A 107 9.98 -12.47 -6.94
CA CYS A 107 10.63 -12.56 -8.24
C CYS A 107 10.72 -14.03 -8.68
N LYS A 108 10.15 -14.35 -9.84
CA LYS A 108 10.25 -15.69 -10.46
C LYS A 108 11.33 -15.78 -11.53
N HIS A 109 12.20 -14.76 -11.64
CA HIS A 109 13.25 -14.65 -12.64
C HIS A 109 12.72 -14.88 -14.06
N CYS A 110 12.03 -13.87 -14.61
CA CYS A 110 11.36 -13.94 -15.92
C CYS A 110 12.25 -14.55 -17.01
N HIS A 111 11.67 -15.43 -17.84
CA HIS A 111 12.36 -16.23 -18.86
C HIS A 111 13.08 -15.45 -19.97
N ASN A 112 12.78 -14.16 -20.17
CA ASN A 112 13.44 -13.30 -21.16
C ASN A 112 14.80 -12.78 -20.67
N MET A 113 15.59 -13.65 -20.04
CA MET A 113 16.89 -13.28 -19.53
C MET A 113 17.84 -13.03 -20.70
N LYS A 114 18.66 -11.99 -20.57
CA LYS A 114 19.93 -11.92 -21.29
C LYS A 114 20.76 -13.16 -20.93
N GLU A 115 21.73 -13.54 -21.76
CA GLU A 115 22.59 -14.72 -21.53
C GLU A 115 23.25 -14.76 -20.13
N ASP A 116 23.35 -13.63 -19.45
CA ASP A 116 23.92 -13.48 -18.10
C ASP A 116 22.95 -13.78 -16.94
N SER A 117 21.70 -14.15 -17.22
CA SER A 117 20.66 -14.40 -16.20
C SER A 117 20.41 -13.23 -15.23
N SER A 118 20.72 -11.98 -15.62
CA SER A 118 20.53 -10.82 -14.76
C SER A 118 19.16 -10.13 -15.00
N CYS A 119 18.27 -10.18 -13.99
CA CYS A 119 16.98 -9.47 -14.03
C CYS A 119 17.10 -8.09 -13.35
N SER A 120 17.21 -7.00 -14.10
CA SER A 120 17.32 -5.64 -13.52
C SER A 120 16.01 -5.06 -12.99
N HIS A 121 14.87 -5.74 -13.18
CA HIS A 121 13.52 -5.25 -12.82
C HIS A 121 13.03 -5.82 -11.48
N ARG A 122 13.89 -5.78 -10.46
CA ARG A 122 13.60 -6.32 -9.13
C ARG A 122 14.18 -5.48 -8.02
N LYS A 123 13.50 -5.50 -6.88
CA LYS A 123 13.98 -5.00 -5.59
C LYS A 123 14.56 -6.18 -4.83
N SER A 124 15.74 -6.00 -4.26
CA SER A 124 16.31 -6.97 -3.33
C SER A 124 16.42 -6.33 -1.96
N TYR A 125 16.07 -7.07 -0.91
CA TYR A 125 16.16 -6.62 0.48
C TYR A 125 16.27 -7.80 1.44
N THR A 126 16.69 -7.54 2.67
CA THR A 126 16.88 -8.56 3.71
C THR A 126 15.96 -8.33 4.89
N ILE A 127 15.20 -9.36 5.29
CA ILE A 127 14.36 -9.37 6.50
C ILE A 127 14.69 -10.64 7.29
N HIS A 128 14.95 -10.53 8.59
CA HIS A 128 15.39 -11.61 9.48
C HIS A 128 16.59 -12.39 8.94
N GLY A 129 17.54 -11.68 8.33
CA GLY A 129 18.73 -12.28 7.72
C GLY A 129 18.48 -13.07 6.43
N LYS A 130 17.24 -13.20 5.98
CA LYS A 130 16.89 -13.85 4.71
C LYS A 130 16.77 -12.80 3.60
N GLN A 131 17.41 -13.07 2.46
CA GLN A 131 17.30 -12.24 1.27
C GLN A 131 15.99 -12.55 0.53
N TYR A 132 15.30 -11.49 0.11
CA TYR A 132 14.08 -11.53 -0.70
C TYR A 132 14.30 -10.75 -1.99
N GLU A 133 13.66 -11.21 -3.06
CA GLU A 133 13.60 -10.51 -4.33
C GLU A 133 12.15 -10.28 -4.74
N PHE A 134 11.82 -9.04 -5.10
CA PHE A 134 10.46 -8.58 -5.36
C PHE A 134 10.38 -7.85 -6.69
N CYS A 135 9.53 -8.31 -7.61
CA CYS A 135 9.44 -7.76 -8.96
C CYS A 135 8.99 -6.29 -8.94
N ASP A 136 9.63 -5.44 -9.74
CA ASP A 136 9.34 -3.99 -9.77
C ASP A 136 7.91 -3.63 -10.20
N GLY A 137 7.25 -4.50 -10.97
CA GLY A 137 5.85 -4.33 -11.37
C GLY A 137 4.84 -4.50 -10.23
N PHE A 138 5.28 -5.07 -9.11
CA PHE A 138 4.45 -5.34 -7.94
C PHE A 138 4.61 -4.23 -6.89
N ALA A 139 3.73 -4.23 -5.90
CA ALA A 139 3.83 -3.35 -4.74
C ALA A 139 3.40 -4.11 -3.49
N PHE A 140 3.65 -3.55 -2.31
CA PHE A 140 3.31 -4.18 -1.04
C PHE A 140 1.81 -4.10 -0.83
N TRP A 141 1.16 -5.26 -0.79
CA TRP A 141 -0.30 -5.38 -0.67
C TRP A 141 -0.67 -5.95 0.69
N PHE A 142 -1.67 -5.34 1.30
CA PHE A 142 -2.32 -5.79 2.51
C PHE A 142 -3.75 -6.19 2.12
N PHE A 143 -3.97 -7.50 2.03
CA PHE A 143 -5.27 -8.08 1.70
C PHE A 143 -6.19 -8.01 2.93
N SER A 144 -7.47 -7.70 2.70
CA SER A 144 -8.48 -7.59 3.74
C SER A 144 -8.01 -6.73 4.92
N PRO A 145 -7.60 -5.47 4.66
CA PRO A 145 -7.14 -4.58 5.71
C PRO A 145 -8.25 -4.34 6.71
N ASP A 146 -7.87 -4.23 7.99
CA ASP A 146 -8.83 -4.14 9.08
C ASP A 146 -8.71 -2.81 9.84
N LEU A 147 -9.84 -2.35 10.35
CA LEU A 147 -9.94 -1.09 11.10
C LEU A 147 -9.02 -1.10 12.33
N ALA A 148 -8.93 -2.21 13.07
CA ALA A 148 -8.09 -2.30 14.25
C ALA A 148 -6.59 -2.28 13.91
N ARG A 149 -6.22 -2.54 12.64
CA ARG A 149 -4.84 -2.59 12.16
C ARG A 149 -4.33 -1.26 11.60
N ILE A 150 -5.19 -0.24 11.46
CA ILE A 150 -4.81 1.10 10.98
C ILE A 150 -3.57 1.66 11.69
N PRO A 151 -3.44 1.60 13.03
CA PRO A 151 -2.26 2.14 13.71
C PRO A 151 -0.95 1.55 13.19
N GLU A 152 -0.91 0.24 12.90
CA GLU A 152 0.28 -0.43 12.38
C GLU A 152 0.54 -0.10 10.91
N TYR A 153 -0.50 0.06 10.08
CA TYR A 153 -0.34 0.54 8.70
C TYR A 153 0.23 1.96 8.67
N ILE A 154 -0.24 2.85 9.54
CA ILE A 154 0.24 4.22 9.64
C ILE A 154 1.66 4.28 10.21
N LYS A 155 1.97 3.49 11.23
CA LYS A 155 3.33 3.36 11.78
C LYS A 155 4.32 2.89 10.71
N LEU A 156 3.97 1.87 9.93
CA LEU A 156 4.78 1.42 8.79
C LEU A 156 4.94 2.54 7.76
N PHE A 157 3.84 3.21 7.39
CA PHE A 157 3.86 4.31 6.44
C PHE A 157 4.83 5.42 6.87
N LEU A 158 4.80 5.81 8.15
CA LEU A 158 5.68 6.83 8.72
C LEU A 158 7.14 6.40 8.81
N ALA A 159 7.44 5.11 8.94
CA ALA A 159 8.81 4.62 8.87
C ALA A 159 9.44 4.93 7.49
N PHE A 160 8.67 4.76 6.41
CA PHE A 160 9.11 5.07 5.05
C PHE A 160 8.98 6.54 4.67
N TYR A 161 7.98 7.22 5.23
CA TYR A 161 7.61 8.59 4.93
C TYR A 161 7.51 9.41 6.22
N PRO A 162 8.63 9.67 6.90
CA PRO A 162 8.61 10.39 8.16
C PRO A 162 8.05 11.79 7.97
N GLU A 163 7.25 12.25 8.92
CA GLU A 163 6.80 13.63 8.96
C GLU A 163 8.04 14.55 8.97
N LYS A 164 8.03 15.57 8.10
CA LYS A 164 9.07 16.60 8.18
C LYS A 164 8.87 17.30 9.53
N ARG A 165 9.86 17.20 10.43
CA ARG A 165 9.88 18.00 11.66
C ARG A 165 9.65 19.46 11.26
N LYS A 166 8.58 20.07 11.76
CA LYS A 166 8.43 21.52 11.70
C LYS A 166 9.60 22.09 12.51
N LYS A 167 10.53 22.77 11.82
CA LYS A 167 11.51 23.62 12.49
C LYS A 167 10.80 24.81 13.10
#